data_AF-A0A1D7QAV2-F1
#
_entry.id   AF-A0A1D7QAV2-F1
#
_cell.length_a   1.000
_cell.length_b   1.000
_cell.length_c   1.000
_cell.angle_alpha   90.00
_cell.angle_beta   90.00
_cell.angle_gamma   90.00
#
_symmetry.space_group_name_H-M   'P 1'
#
loop_
_entity.id
_entity.type
_entity.pdbx_description
1 polymer ?
#
loop_
_entity_poly.entity_id
_entity_poly.type
_entity_poly.pdbx_seq_one_letter_code
_entity_poly.pdbx_strand_id
1 'polypeptide(L)'
;MFRNAPFKSTEFESIDFKWGLGNNLENTYNSATGDYQYVDGKDSVIRTNVKLRSNDMLYLHSKAAEIGFWNFPEVIANQGTNLDSSKVLRYVIQFNYKKKSKKVVYLSDYVEIPKLKGLAEQMKTLVSQSINDAEERYGKKK
;
A
#
# COMPACT_ATOMS: atom_id res chain seq x y z
N MET A 1 -5.10 -26.09 0.16
CA MET A 1 -3.66 -26.32 -0.09
C MET A 1 -2.98 -24.96 -0.10
N PHE A 2 -2.27 -24.61 0.97
CA PHE A 2 -1.50 -23.37 1.04
C PHE A 2 -0.32 -23.50 0.07
N ARG A 3 -0.42 -22.88 -1.11
CA ARG A 3 0.76 -22.63 -1.95
C ARG A 3 1.73 -21.82 -1.09
N ASN A 4 2.95 -22.31 -0.89
CA ASN A 4 4.01 -21.52 -0.26
C ASN A 4 4.03 -20.15 -0.95
N ALA A 5 3.63 -19.10 -0.24
CA ALA A 5 3.77 -17.76 -0.76
C ALA A 5 5.27 -17.58 -1.10
N PRO A 6 5.61 -17.01 -2.27
CA PRO A 6 7.01 -16.84 -2.64
C PRO A 6 7.77 -15.98 -1.61
N PHE A 7 7.06 -15.22 -0.79
CA PHE A 7 7.59 -14.38 0.27
C PHE A 7 7.31 -15.01 1.65
N LYS A 8 8.34 -15.08 2.49
CA LYS A 8 8.23 -15.62 3.86
C LYS A 8 7.91 -14.51 4.84
N SER A 9 6.93 -14.70 5.71
CA SER A 9 6.58 -13.73 6.76
C SER A 9 7.75 -13.42 7.70
N THR A 10 8.63 -14.39 7.98
CA THR A 10 9.84 -14.22 8.82
C THR A 10 10.92 -13.35 8.18
N GLU A 11 10.82 -13.09 6.87
CA GLU A 11 11.68 -12.18 6.14
C GLU A 11 11.02 -10.82 5.91
N PHE A 12 9.78 -10.61 6.37
CA PHE A 12 9.04 -9.38 6.12
C PHE A 12 9.56 -8.24 6.99
N GLU A 13 9.96 -7.14 6.35
CA GLU A 13 10.63 -6.03 7.03
C GLU A 13 9.75 -4.79 7.10
N SER A 14 9.18 -4.38 5.96
CA SER A 14 8.42 -3.13 5.91
C SER A 14 7.44 -3.03 4.76
N ILE A 15 6.53 -2.08 4.89
CA ILE A 15 5.64 -1.62 3.83
C ILE A 15 5.96 -0.15 3.56
N ASP A 16 6.19 0.16 2.29
CA ASP A 16 6.11 1.53 1.80
C ASP A 16 4.77 1.70 1.07
N PHE A 17 4.02 2.72 1.47
CA PHE A 17 2.75 3.06 0.84
C PHE A 17 2.74 4.54 0.47
N LYS A 18 2.49 4.85 -0.80
CA LYS A 18 2.45 6.23 -1.29
C LYS A 18 1.23 6.45 -2.15
N TRP A 19 0.62 7.63 -2.06
CA TRP A 19 -0.49 7.98 -2.93
C TRP A 19 -0.63 9.48 -3.18
N GLY A 20 -1.24 9.80 -4.32
CA GLY A 20 -1.49 11.18 -4.73
C GLY A 20 -1.81 11.27 -6.22
N LEU A 21 -2.03 12.49 -6.70
CA LEU A 21 -2.43 12.73 -8.08
C LEU A 21 -1.22 12.65 -9.02
N GLY A 22 -1.29 11.73 -9.98
CA GLY A 22 -0.23 11.53 -10.97
C GLY A 22 1.13 11.18 -10.34
N ASN A 23 2.14 12.00 -10.63
CA ASN A 23 3.48 11.85 -10.07
C ASN A 23 3.66 12.53 -8.69
N ASN A 24 2.69 13.34 -8.26
CA ASN A 24 2.74 14.05 -6.99
C ASN A 24 2.21 13.12 -5.88
N LEU A 25 3.10 12.28 -5.35
CA LEU A 25 2.81 11.35 -4.26
C LEU A 25 3.03 12.01 -2.90
N GLU A 26 2.22 13.02 -2.59
CA GLU A 26 2.35 13.83 -1.36
C GLU A 26 2.05 13.05 -0.09
N ASN A 27 1.26 11.99 -0.19
CA ASN A 27 0.95 11.13 0.93
C ASN A 27 1.89 9.92 0.92
N THR A 28 2.58 9.69 2.04
CA THR A 28 3.59 8.65 2.15
C THR A 28 3.58 8.02 3.53
N TYR A 29 3.84 6.72 3.57
CA TYR A 29 3.95 5.93 4.78
C TYR A 29 5.11 4.95 4.65
N ASN A 30 5.94 4.85 5.69
CA ASN A 30 6.99 3.84 5.80
C ASN A 30 6.84 3.10 7.14
N SER A 31 6.57 1.79 7.08
CA SER A 31 6.31 1.03 8.31
C SER A 31 7.57 0.72 9.14
N ALA A 32 8.78 0.85 8.58
CA ALA A 32 10.02 0.61 9.32
C ALA A 32 10.32 1.76 10.28
N THR A 33 10.21 3.00 9.80
CA THR A 33 10.42 4.21 10.60
C THR A 33 9.16 4.65 11.32
N GLY A 34 7.99 4.33 10.76
CA GLY A 34 6.70 4.84 11.17
C GLY A 34 6.38 6.21 10.56
N ASP A 35 7.24 6.75 9.69
CA ASP A 35 7.01 8.07 9.11
C ASP A 35 5.74 8.07 8.29
N TYR A 36 4.82 8.97 8.64
CA TYR A 36 3.53 9.09 8.00
C TYR A 36 3.27 10.56 7.65
N GLN A 37 3.09 10.83 6.36
CA GLN A 37 2.71 12.13 5.83
C GLN A 37 1.43 12.00 5.01
N TYR A 38 0.47 12.89 5.21
CA TYR A 38 -0.74 12.95 4.41
C TYR A 38 -1.30 14.37 4.34
N VAL A 39 -2.09 14.65 3.31
CA VAL A 39 -2.85 15.90 3.17
C VAL A 39 -4.21 15.72 3.84
N ASP A 40 -4.56 16.60 4.78
CA ASP A 40 -5.84 16.56 5.48
C ASP A 40 -6.98 17.24 4.66
N GLY A 41 -8.19 17.23 5.20
CA GLY A 41 -9.35 17.86 4.56
C GLY A 41 -9.30 19.39 4.47
N LYS A 42 -8.23 20.04 4.94
CA LYS A 42 -7.99 21.48 4.86
C LYS A 42 -6.79 21.79 3.95
N ASP A 43 -6.43 20.85 3.08
CA ASP A 43 -5.27 20.93 2.19
C ASP A 43 -3.94 21.15 2.95
N SER A 44 -3.88 20.76 4.22
CA SER A 44 -2.69 20.89 5.06
C SER A 44 -1.90 19.58 5.09
N VAL A 45 -0.58 19.69 4.89
CA VAL A 45 0.31 18.52 5.01
C VAL A 45 0.56 18.23 6.49
N ILE A 46 0.06 17.08 6.94
CA ILE A 46 0.28 16.53 8.28
C ILE A 46 1.46 15.58 8.23
N ARG A 47 2.34 15.66 9.23
CA ARG A 47 3.43 14.72 9.46
C ARG A 47 3.31 14.14 10.87
N THR A 48 3.32 12.84 10.97
CA THR A 48 3.20 12.10 12.22
C THR A 48 4.07 10.84 12.18
N ASN A 49 4.15 10.13 13.31
CA ASN A 49 4.86 8.87 13.40
C ASN A 49 3.91 7.77 13.92
N VAL A 50 3.62 6.79 13.06
CA VAL A 50 2.68 5.70 13.30
C VAL A 50 3.36 4.37 12.94
N LYS A 51 3.63 3.53 13.94
CA LYS A 51 4.20 2.19 13.69
C LYS A 51 3.11 1.12 13.67
N LEU A 52 3.15 0.30 12.62
CA LEU A 52 2.46 -0.98 12.60
C LEU A 52 3.11 -1.93 13.61
N ARG A 53 2.29 -2.67 14.35
CA ARG A 53 2.75 -3.74 15.23
C ARG A 53 3.07 -4.97 14.38
N SER A 54 3.84 -5.90 14.94
CA SER A 54 4.15 -7.17 14.28
C SER A 54 2.88 -7.92 13.84
N ASN A 55 1.80 -7.86 14.62
CA ASN A 55 0.52 -8.48 14.25
C ASN A 55 -0.14 -7.80 13.05
N ASP A 56 -0.08 -6.47 12.93
CA ASP A 56 -0.62 -5.75 11.77
C ASP A 56 0.20 -6.13 10.51
N MET A 57 1.53 -6.24 10.65
CA MET A 57 2.42 -6.68 9.57
C MET A 57 2.11 -8.11 9.12
N LEU A 58 1.99 -9.06 10.06
CA LEU A 58 1.64 -10.45 9.75
C LEU A 58 0.26 -10.55 9.10
N TYR A 59 -0.71 -9.77 9.57
CA TYR A 59 -2.04 -9.68 8.98
C TYR A 59 -1.98 -9.23 7.52
N LEU A 60 -1.29 -8.13 7.22
CA LEU A 60 -1.14 -7.60 5.86
C LEU A 60 -0.43 -8.58 4.94
N HIS A 61 0.62 -9.25 5.43
CA HIS A 61 1.30 -10.31 4.69
C HIS A 61 0.36 -11.47 4.33
N SER A 62 -0.41 -11.95 5.31
CA SER A 62 -1.38 -13.04 5.11
C SER A 62 -2.46 -12.64 4.09
N LYS A 63 -2.98 -11.42 4.19
CA LYS A 63 -3.99 -10.93 3.24
C LYS A 63 -3.44 -10.74 1.84
N ALA A 64 -2.21 -10.24 1.70
CA ALA A 64 -1.53 -10.15 0.41
C ALA A 64 -1.37 -11.53 -0.24
N ALA A 65 -1.06 -12.57 0.54
CA ALA A 65 -1.00 -13.95 0.05
C ALA A 65 -2.38 -14.48 -0.37
N GLU A 66 -3.43 -14.22 0.42
CA GLU A 66 -4.81 -14.64 0.16
C GLU A 66 -5.34 -14.10 -1.17
N ILE A 67 -5.11 -12.81 -1.45
CA ILE A 67 -5.58 -12.16 -2.68
C ILE A 67 -4.64 -12.40 -3.89
N GLY A 68 -3.51 -13.08 -3.68
CA GLY A 68 -2.53 -13.34 -4.72
C GLY A 68 -1.73 -12.11 -5.17
N PHE A 69 -1.51 -11.14 -4.29
CA PHE A 69 -0.78 -9.89 -4.56
C PHE A 69 0.59 -10.13 -5.21
N TRP A 70 1.27 -11.23 -4.84
CA TRP A 70 2.56 -11.61 -5.41
C TRP A 70 2.53 -11.82 -6.92
N ASN A 71 1.36 -12.14 -7.48
CA ASN A 71 1.14 -12.37 -8.91
C ASN A 71 0.63 -11.12 -9.64
N PHE A 72 0.40 -10.01 -8.96
CA PHE A 72 -0.04 -8.78 -9.63
C PHE A 72 1.04 -8.30 -10.59
N PRO A 73 0.67 -7.66 -11.72
CA PRO A 73 1.65 -6.93 -12.51
C PRO A 73 2.24 -5.78 -11.67
N GLU A 74 3.43 -5.32 -12.05
CA GLU A 74 4.06 -4.19 -11.36
C GLU A 74 3.29 -2.88 -11.56
N VAL A 75 2.56 -2.76 -12.67
CA VAL A 75 1.71 -1.62 -13.00
C VAL A 75 0.32 -2.13 -13.37
N ILE A 76 -0.69 -1.58 -12.70
CA ILE A 76 -2.12 -1.79 -12.97
C ILE A 76 -2.66 -0.44 -13.46
N ALA A 77 -2.70 -0.28 -14.78
CA ALA A 77 -3.13 0.92 -15.50
C ALA A 77 -3.80 0.51 -16.82
N ASN A 78 -4.66 1.37 -17.38
CA ASN A 78 -5.30 1.10 -18.67
C ASN A 78 -4.25 1.12 -19.80
N GLN A 79 -4.47 0.37 -20.86
CA GLN A 79 -3.64 0.30 -22.05
C GLN A 79 -3.46 1.70 -22.66
N GLY A 80 -2.23 2.04 -23.03
CA GLY A 80 -1.88 3.36 -23.55
C GLY A 80 -1.74 4.45 -22.49
N THR A 81 -1.95 4.16 -21.20
CA THR A 81 -1.73 5.13 -20.12
C THR A 81 -0.25 5.51 -20.03
N ASN A 82 0.06 6.79 -20.23
CA ASN A 82 1.37 7.33 -19.90
C ASN A 82 1.43 7.70 -18.41
N LEU A 83 2.26 6.99 -17.65
CA LEU A 83 2.44 7.24 -16.22
C LEU A 83 3.06 8.62 -15.94
N ASP A 84 3.86 9.18 -16.85
CA ASP A 84 4.54 10.45 -16.59
C ASP A 84 3.60 11.66 -16.68
N SER A 85 2.51 11.54 -17.44
CA SER A 85 1.55 12.63 -17.68
C SER A 85 0.17 12.39 -17.07
N SER A 86 -0.12 11.17 -16.60
CA SER A 86 -1.41 10.85 -16.01
C SER A 86 -1.64 11.65 -14.72
N LYS A 87 -2.81 12.29 -14.61
CA LYS A 87 -3.25 13.03 -13.41
C LYS A 87 -4.13 12.17 -12.49
N VAL A 88 -4.27 10.89 -12.79
CA VAL A 88 -5.12 9.96 -12.04
C VAL A 88 -4.53 9.72 -10.66
N LEU A 89 -5.39 9.49 -9.67
CA LEU A 89 -4.98 9.08 -8.34
C LEU A 89 -4.20 7.75 -8.41
N ARG A 90 -2.93 7.83 -8.03
CA ARG A 90 -1.99 6.73 -8.05
C ARG A 90 -1.73 6.22 -6.64
N TYR A 91 -1.66 4.91 -6.51
CA TYR A 91 -1.21 4.21 -5.31
C TYR A 91 0.05 3.43 -5.63
N VAL A 92 1.05 3.51 -4.77
CA VAL A 92 2.26 2.70 -4.82
C VAL A 92 2.32 1.89 -3.54
N ILE A 93 2.19 0.58 -3.67
CA ILE A 93 2.23 -0.36 -2.55
C ILE A 93 3.48 -1.21 -2.72
N GLN A 94 4.37 -1.18 -1.74
CA GLN A 94 5.60 -1.96 -1.77
C GLN A 94 5.77 -2.75 -0.48
N PHE A 95 5.91 -4.06 -0.62
CA PHE A 95 6.26 -4.96 0.47
C PHE A 95 7.75 -5.27 0.38
N ASN A 96 8.51 -4.95 1.42
CA ASN A 96 9.95 -5.17 1.51
C ASN A 96 10.26 -6.37 2.40
N TYR A 97 11.11 -7.25 1.90
CA TYR A 97 11.63 -8.40 2.62
C TYR A 97 13.16 -8.37 2.55
N LYS A 98 13.80 -9.09 3.48
CA LYS A 98 15.28 -9.17 3.62
C LYS A 98 16.06 -9.31 2.31
N LYS A 99 15.51 -10.03 1.32
CA LYS A 99 16.19 -10.36 0.06
C LYS A 99 15.51 -9.81 -1.20
N LYS A 100 14.28 -9.30 -1.09
CA LYS A 100 13.48 -8.92 -2.25
C LYS A 100 12.30 -8.03 -1.85
N SER A 101 11.76 -7.31 -2.81
CA SER A 101 10.54 -6.53 -2.64
C SER A 101 9.51 -6.87 -3.71
N LYS A 102 8.24 -6.56 -3.42
CA LYS A 102 7.17 -6.53 -4.42
C LYS A 102 6.56 -5.14 -4.41
N LYS A 103 6.73 -4.40 -5.50
CA LYS A 103 6.13 -3.09 -5.74
C LYS A 103 5.00 -3.22 -6.76
N VAL A 104 3.87 -2.58 -6.48
CA VAL A 104 2.72 -2.46 -7.38
C VAL A 104 2.30 -1.00 -7.44
N VAL A 105 2.19 -0.47 -8.65
CA VAL A 105 1.63 0.84 -8.97
C VAL A 105 0.21 0.62 -9.47
N TYR A 106 -0.78 1.20 -8.81
CA TYR A 106 -2.19 1.08 -9.15
C TYR A 106 -2.78 2.46 -9.46
N LEU A 107 -3.41 2.60 -10.62
CA LEU A 107 -4.16 3.80 -10.99
C LEU A 107 -5.65 3.56 -10.75
N SER A 108 -6.30 4.50 -10.04
CA SER A 108 -7.69 4.34 -9.59
C SER A 108 -8.72 4.27 -10.72
N ASP A 109 -8.37 4.72 -11.92
CA ASP A 109 -9.22 4.71 -13.12
C ASP A 109 -9.13 3.39 -13.91
N TYR A 110 -8.35 2.41 -13.45
CA TYR A 110 -8.23 1.13 -14.12
C TYR A 110 -9.60 0.44 -14.26
N VAL A 111 -9.90 -0.07 -15.47
CA VAL A 111 -11.18 -0.73 -15.77
C VAL A 111 -11.05 -2.04 -16.57
N GLU A 112 -9.88 -2.36 -17.12
CA GLU A 112 -9.75 -3.45 -18.11
C GLU A 112 -10.01 -4.84 -17.56
N ILE A 113 -9.50 -5.14 -16.36
CA ILE A 113 -9.69 -6.43 -15.69
C ILE A 113 -10.41 -6.17 -14.36
N PRO A 114 -11.76 -6.22 -14.32
CA PRO A 114 -12.55 -5.90 -13.13
C PRO A 114 -12.14 -6.68 -11.87
N LYS A 115 -11.77 -7.96 -12.04
CA LYS A 115 -11.29 -8.79 -10.94
C LYS A 115 -9.97 -8.27 -10.35
N LEU A 116 -9.01 -7.89 -11.20
CA LEU A 116 -7.73 -7.35 -10.76
C LEU A 116 -7.93 -5.99 -10.10
N LYS A 117 -8.81 -5.15 -10.65
CA LYS A 117 -9.23 -3.87 -10.03
C LYS A 117 -9.72 -4.10 -8.60
N GLY A 118 -10.70 -5.01 -8.41
CA GLY A 118 -11.25 -5.28 -7.09
C GLY A 118 -10.21 -5.78 -6.09
N LEU A 119 -9.29 -6.65 -6.51
CA LEU A 119 -8.22 -7.14 -5.63
C LEU A 119 -7.18 -6.05 -5.31
N ALA A 120 -6.87 -5.15 -6.25
CA ALA A 120 -5.99 -4.01 -6.03
C ALA A 120 -6.62 -2.99 -5.05
N GLU A 121 -7.91 -2.70 -5.22
CA GLU A 121 -8.68 -1.85 -4.30
C GLU A 121 -8.75 -2.45 -2.89
N GLN A 122 -8.93 -3.77 -2.79
CA GLN A 122 -8.91 -4.48 -1.53
C GLN A 122 -7.55 -4.37 -0.85
N MET A 123 -6.43 -4.61 -1.56
CA MET A 123 -5.09 -4.47 -0.99
C MET A 123 -4.81 -3.04 -0.50
N LYS A 124 -5.13 -2.04 -1.34
CA LYS A 124 -4.99 -0.62 -0.98
C LYS A 124 -5.78 -0.30 0.28
N THR A 125 -7.02 -0.75 0.36
CA THR A 125 -7.91 -0.49 1.51
C THR A 125 -7.39 -1.14 2.78
N LEU A 126 -6.90 -2.38 2.71
CA LEU A 126 -6.33 -3.08 3.86
C LEU A 126 -5.11 -2.36 4.43
N VAL A 127 -4.20 -1.87 3.58
CA VAL A 127 -3.02 -1.09 4.01
C VAL A 127 -3.47 0.22 4.66
N SER A 128 -4.35 0.98 4.00
CA SER A 128 -4.87 2.24 4.54
C SER A 128 -5.57 2.05 5.89
N GLN A 129 -6.44 1.04 6.02
CA GLN A 129 -7.12 0.73 7.27
C GLN A 129 -6.14 0.35 8.38
N SER A 130 -5.13 -0.47 8.09
CA SER A 130 -4.13 -0.85 9.09
C SER A 130 -3.33 0.36 9.61
N ILE A 131 -3.04 1.33 8.73
CA ILE A 131 -2.37 2.58 9.11
C ILE A 131 -3.31 3.44 9.98
N ASN A 132 -4.57 3.62 9.57
CA ASN A 132 -5.56 4.40 10.31
C ASN A 132 -5.84 3.80 11.70
N ASP A 133 -6.03 2.48 11.78
CA ASP A 133 -6.19 1.76 13.05
C ASP A 133 -4.96 1.94 13.94
N ALA A 134 -3.76 1.95 13.33
CA ALA A 134 -2.54 2.24 14.05
C ALA A 134 -2.53 3.66 14.59
N GLU A 135 -2.83 4.67 13.76
CA GLU A 135 -2.92 6.07 14.12
C GLU A 135 -3.93 6.34 15.25
N GLU A 136 -5.13 5.76 15.18
CA GLU A 136 -6.13 5.86 16.24
C GLU A 136 -5.60 5.36 17.59
N ARG A 137 -4.80 4.29 17.59
CA ARG A 137 -4.17 3.76 18.81
C ARG A 137 -3.15 4.73 19.41
N TYR A 138 -2.54 5.60 18.59
CA TYR A 138 -1.68 6.68 19.09
C TYR A 138 -2.50 7.88 19.58
N GLY A 139 -3.62 8.20 18.90
CA GLY A 139 -4.53 9.27 19.30
C GLY A 139 -5.25 9.03 20.64
N LYS A 140 -5.62 7.78 20.93
CA LYS A 140 -6.29 7.36 22.18
C LYS A 140 -5.36 7.28 23.41
N LYS A 141 -4.05 7.57 23.26
CA LYS A 141 -3.06 7.58 24.36
C LYS A 141 -2.87 8.96 25.01
N LYS A 142 -3.70 9.95 24.67
CA LYS A 142 -3.80 11.23 25.39
C LYS A 142 -4.97 11.19 26.36
#